data_AF-A0A2E3W0D3-F1
#
_entry.id   AF-A0A2E3W0D3-F1
#
_cell.length_a   1.000
_cell.length_b   1.000
_cell.length_c   1.000
_cell.angle_alpha   90.00
_cell.angle_beta   90.00
_cell.angle_gamma   90.00
#
_symmetry.space_group_name_H-M   'P 1'
#
loop_
_entity.id
_entity.type
_entity.pdbx_description
1 polymer ?
#
loop_
_entity_poly.entity_id
_entity_poly.type
_entity_poly.pdbx_seq_one_letter_code
_entity_poly.pdbx_strand_id
1 'polypeptide(L)'
;MFKYTLALFTILTNCYSETFTMLGDKDSIVEVKSVDGIKYTNFHQSALALKALKSKKPNLDSKKLIGNPASRNCTLLGGKSIILRDSKNRQYDFCRFQDESMIDSWSLYEKH
;
A
#
# COMPACT_ATOMS: atom_id res chain seq x y z
N MET A 1 -53.07 -10.07 -2.90
CA MET A 1 -51.95 -10.42 -3.79
C MET A 1 -50.69 -9.70 -3.30
N PHE A 2 -49.90 -10.36 -2.46
CA PHE A 2 -48.60 -9.84 -2.02
C PHE A 2 -47.60 -10.02 -3.17
N LYS A 3 -47.22 -8.91 -3.82
CA LYS A 3 -46.10 -8.91 -4.77
C LYS A 3 -44.81 -8.85 -3.95
N TYR A 4 -44.23 -10.02 -3.72
CA TYR A 4 -42.85 -10.16 -3.24
C TYR A 4 -41.91 -9.73 -4.37
N THR A 5 -41.62 -8.43 -4.45
CA THR A 5 -40.44 -7.98 -5.17
C THR A 5 -39.26 -8.19 -4.24
N LEU A 6 -38.58 -9.33 -4.36
CA LEU A 6 -37.24 -9.53 -3.81
C LEU A 6 -36.35 -8.42 -4.40
N ALA A 7 -36.20 -7.32 -3.68
CA ALA A 7 -35.05 -6.46 -3.86
C ALA A 7 -33.84 -7.27 -3.40
N LEU A 8 -33.18 -7.93 -4.35
CA LEU A 8 -31.79 -8.31 -4.19
C LEU A 8 -31.05 -7.03 -3.81
N PHE A 9 -30.83 -6.83 -2.51
CA PHE A 9 -29.75 -6.00 -2.02
C PHE A 9 -28.46 -6.67 -2.51
N THR A 10 -28.11 -6.42 -3.76
CA THR A 10 -26.72 -6.48 -4.18
C THR A 10 -26.01 -5.54 -3.24
N ILE A 11 -25.30 -6.09 -2.26
CA ILE A 11 -24.34 -5.36 -1.46
C ILE A 11 -23.27 -4.92 -2.46
N LEU A 12 -23.51 -3.81 -3.14
CA LEU A 12 -22.47 -3.00 -3.76
C LEU A 12 -21.66 -2.48 -2.58
N THR A 13 -20.76 -3.33 -2.08
CA THR A 13 -19.61 -2.86 -1.34
C THR A 13 -18.91 -1.92 -2.32
N ASN A 14 -19.16 -0.62 -2.16
CA ASN A 14 -18.34 0.40 -2.79
C ASN A 14 -16.92 0.10 -2.30
N CYS A 15 -16.13 -0.60 -3.11
CA CYS A 15 -14.68 -0.61 -2.96
C CYS A 15 -14.27 0.81 -3.33
N TYR A 16 -14.39 1.71 -2.35
CA TYR A 16 -14.08 3.11 -2.51
C TYR A 16 -12.56 3.22 -2.65
N SER A 17 -12.09 3.18 -3.89
CA SER A 17 -10.69 3.40 -4.19
C SER A 17 -10.46 4.83 -4.62
N GLU A 18 -9.91 5.64 -3.72
CA GLU A 18 -9.41 6.97 -4.09
C GLU A 18 -8.10 6.82 -4.86
N THR A 19 -8.00 7.56 -5.96
CA THR A 19 -6.77 7.65 -6.74
C THR A 19 -6.17 9.04 -6.58
N PHE A 20 -4.87 9.11 -6.34
CA PHE A 20 -4.14 10.36 -6.20
C PHE A 20 -2.79 10.29 -6.89
N THR A 21 -2.31 11.47 -7.29
CA THR A 21 -1.05 11.62 -8.02
C THR A 21 0.05 12.08 -7.07
N MET A 22 1.21 11.42 -7.14
CA MET A 22 2.39 11.75 -6.36
C MET A 22 3.62 11.93 -7.24
N LEU A 23 4.67 12.55 -6.70
CA LEU A 23 5.97 12.74 -7.32
C LEU A 23 7.01 11.84 -6.64
N GLY A 24 7.78 11.10 -7.44
CA GLY A 24 8.94 10.32 -6.98
C GLY A 24 10.27 11.08 -7.06
N ASP A 25 11.37 10.42 -6.72
CA ASP A 25 12.73 10.99 -6.65
C ASP A 25 13.28 11.61 -7.95
N LYS A 26 12.67 11.31 -9.10
CA LYS A 26 13.03 11.87 -10.42
C LYS A 26 11.95 12.78 -11.00
N ASP A 27 11.10 13.34 -10.14
CA ASP A 27 9.89 14.08 -10.51
C ASP A 27 8.92 13.28 -11.40
N SER A 28 9.06 11.94 -11.38
CA SER A 28 8.17 11.03 -12.08
C SER A 28 6.81 11.05 -11.41
N ILE A 29 5.76 11.25 -12.20
CA ILE A 29 4.38 11.16 -11.75
C ILE A 29 4.02 9.70 -11.46
N VAL A 30 3.50 9.44 -10.26
CA VAL A 30 3.07 8.11 -9.79
C VAL A 30 1.60 8.17 -9.44
N GLU A 31 0.80 7.28 -10.03
CA GLU A 31 -0.59 7.06 -9.66
C GLU A 31 -0.67 6.10 -8.46
N VAL A 32 -1.33 6.55 -7.40
CA VAL A 32 -1.51 5.80 -6.17
C VAL A 32 -2.99 5.57 -5.93
N LYS A 33 -3.36 4.32 -5.62
CA LYS A 33 -4.72 3.91 -5.29
C LYS A 33 -4.81 3.49 -3.84
N SER A 34 -5.82 3.97 -3.13
CA SER A 34 -6.14 3.52 -1.77
C SER A 34 -7.16 2.39 -1.82
N VAL A 35 -6.89 1.26 -1.18
CA VAL A 35 -7.82 0.11 -1.06
C VAL A 35 -7.78 -0.35 0.40
N ASP A 36 -8.93 -0.38 1.06
CA ASP A 36 -9.06 -0.71 2.51
C ASP A 36 -8.10 0.08 3.40
N GLY A 37 -7.92 1.37 3.08
CA GLY A 37 -7.05 2.31 3.77
C GLY A 37 -5.56 2.13 3.46
N ILE A 38 -5.17 1.16 2.62
CA ILE A 38 -3.78 0.92 2.22
C ILE A 38 -3.53 1.52 0.85
N LYS A 39 -2.45 2.28 0.72
CA LYS A 39 -2.07 2.91 -0.54
C LYS A 39 -1.14 1.98 -1.32
N TYR A 40 -1.42 1.83 -2.61
CA TYR A 40 -0.64 1.05 -3.55
C TYR A 40 -0.34 1.86 -4.79
N THR A 41 0.81 1.62 -5.41
CA THR A 41 1.05 2.00 -6.80
C THR A 41 0.87 0.78 -7.69
N ASN A 42 0.54 1.03 -8.95
CA ASN A 42 0.51 0.00 -9.97
C ASN A 42 -0.28 -1.25 -9.53
N PHE A 43 -1.55 -1.04 -9.14
CA PHE A 43 -2.37 -2.06 -8.47
C PHE A 43 -2.47 -3.37 -9.27
N HIS A 44 -2.48 -3.31 -10.61
CA HIS A 44 -2.50 -4.52 -11.44
C HIS A 44 -1.20 -5.35 -11.30
N GLN A 45 -0.05 -4.71 -11.11
CA GLN A 45 1.23 -5.40 -10.89
C GLN A 45 1.56 -5.57 -9.40
N SER A 46 0.62 -5.35 -8.47
CA SER A 46 0.84 -5.44 -7.03
C SER A 46 1.08 -6.86 -6.48
N ALA A 47 1.52 -7.82 -7.29
CA ALA A 47 1.69 -9.20 -6.88
C ALA A 47 2.69 -9.35 -5.73
N LEU A 48 3.87 -8.73 -5.81
CA LEU A 48 4.86 -8.77 -4.73
C LEU A 48 4.42 -7.93 -3.53
N ALA A 49 3.80 -6.76 -3.73
CA ALA A 49 3.25 -5.96 -2.64
C ALA A 49 2.14 -6.68 -1.84
N LEU A 50 1.20 -7.34 -2.53
CA LEU A 50 0.14 -8.13 -1.92
C LEU A 50 0.68 -9.40 -1.27
N LYS A 51 1.67 -10.04 -1.88
CA LYS A 51 2.38 -11.19 -1.28
C LYS A 51 3.08 -10.76 0.00
N ALA A 52 3.76 -9.61 -0.01
CA ALA A 52 4.43 -9.06 1.14
C ALA A 52 3.42 -8.87 2.28
N LEU A 53 2.30 -8.18 2.04
CA LEU A 53 1.23 -7.93 3.03
C LEU A 53 0.70 -9.21 3.70
N LYS A 54 0.69 -10.34 2.99
CA LYS A 54 0.21 -11.63 3.50
C LYS A 54 1.29 -12.48 4.15
N SER A 55 2.55 -12.07 4.10
CA SER A 55 3.68 -12.84 4.59
C SER A 55 3.84 -12.70 6.12
N LYS A 56 4.59 -13.61 6.73
CA LYS A 56 4.89 -13.51 8.17
C LYS A 56 5.75 -12.28 8.43
N LYS A 57 5.39 -11.47 9.43
CA LYS A 57 6.21 -10.34 9.89
C LYS A 57 7.66 -10.78 10.16
N PRO A 58 8.66 -10.14 9.55
CA PRO A 58 10.06 -10.39 9.88
C PRO A 58 10.33 -10.11 11.38
N ASN A 59 11.22 -10.90 11.99
CA ASN A 59 11.67 -10.61 13.35
C ASN A 59 12.62 -9.40 13.32
N LEU A 60 12.08 -8.23 13.62
CA LEU A 60 12.85 -7.01 13.80
C LEU A 60 13.52 -7.07 15.18
N ASP A 61 14.80 -7.43 15.21
CA ASP A 61 15.59 -7.32 16.44
C ASP A 61 15.50 -5.89 16.98
N SER A 62 14.85 -5.76 18.14
CA SER A 62 14.54 -4.50 18.81
C SER A 62 15.80 -3.83 19.38
N LYS A 63 16.90 -4.58 19.53
CA LYS A 63 18.20 -4.05 19.96
C LYS A 63 18.97 -3.31 18.87
N LYS A 64 18.52 -3.43 17.61
CA LYS A 64 19.16 -2.82 16.42
C LYS A 64 18.20 -1.86 15.69
N LEU A 65 17.42 -1.08 16.43
CA LEU A 65 16.51 -0.07 15.89
C LEU A 65 17.26 1.24 15.57
N ILE A 66 18.21 1.18 14.64
CA ILE A 66 18.75 2.40 14.01
C ILE A 66 17.90 2.65 12.76
N GLY A 67 17.18 3.78 12.72
CA GLY A 67 16.37 4.21 11.58
C GLY A 67 14.87 3.90 11.69
N ASN A 68 14.12 4.16 10.61
CA ASN A 68 12.67 3.98 10.54
C ASN A 68 12.31 2.46 10.52
N PRO A 69 11.54 1.95 11.49
CA PRO A 69 11.09 0.55 11.52
C PRO A 69 10.35 0.09 10.26
N ALA A 70 9.50 0.95 9.67
CA ALA A 70 8.74 0.61 8.46
C ALA A 70 9.67 0.43 7.24
N SER A 71 10.65 1.31 7.10
CA SER A 71 11.69 1.23 6.05
C SER A 71 12.54 -0.05 6.19
N ARG A 72 12.88 -0.43 7.43
CA ARG A 72 13.59 -1.68 7.71
C ARG A 72 12.72 -2.90 7.40
N ASN A 73 11.46 -2.90 7.80
CA ASN A 73 10.49 -3.95 7.49
C ASN A 73 10.38 -4.17 5.97
N CYS A 74 10.27 -3.08 5.20
CA CYS A 74 10.28 -3.13 3.73
C CYS A 74 11.52 -3.88 3.19
N THR A 75 12.70 -3.53 3.68
CA THR A 75 13.97 -4.15 3.24
C THR A 75 14.02 -5.64 3.57
N LEU A 76 13.53 -6.03 4.75
CA LEU A 76 13.46 -7.45 5.17
C LEU A 76 12.46 -8.26 4.34
N LEU A 77 11.43 -7.61 3.79
CA LEU A 77 10.46 -8.20 2.87
C LEU A 77 10.96 -8.22 1.40
N GLY A 78 12.21 -7.82 1.16
CA GLY A 78 12.83 -7.83 -0.17
C GLY A 78 12.49 -6.60 -1.02
N GLY A 79 11.90 -5.56 -0.43
CA GLY A 79 11.64 -4.29 -1.09
C GLY A 79 12.74 -3.25 -0.87
N LYS A 80 12.55 -2.08 -1.46
CA LYS A 80 13.35 -0.87 -1.25
C LYS A 80 12.44 0.26 -0.79
N SER A 81 12.79 0.89 0.34
CA SER A 81 12.09 2.09 0.81
C SER A 81 12.40 3.26 -0.11
N ILE A 82 11.34 3.97 -0.52
CA ILE A 82 11.37 5.16 -1.35
C ILE A 82 10.44 6.22 -0.74
N ILE A 83 10.69 7.50 -1.04
CA ILE A 83 9.83 8.59 -0.59
C ILE A 83 9.05 9.15 -1.78
N LEU A 84 7.73 9.20 -1.66
CA LEU A 84 6.85 9.91 -2.59
C LEU A 84 6.36 11.21 -1.96
N ARG A 85 6.16 12.25 -2.78
CA ARG A 85 5.66 13.55 -2.37
C ARG A 85 4.30 13.84 -3.01
N ASP A 86 3.36 14.40 -2.27
CA ASP A 86 2.11 14.87 -2.86
C ASP A 86 2.24 16.31 -3.39
N SER A 87 1.15 16.86 -3.93
CA SER A 87 1.09 18.25 -4.43
C SER A 87 1.33 19.32 -3.37
N LYS A 88 1.22 18.97 -2.08
CA LYS A 88 1.53 19.84 -0.93
C LYS A 88 2.94 19.59 -0.38
N ASN A 89 3.78 18.83 -1.10
CA ASN A 89 5.14 18.46 -0.72
C ASN A 89 5.22 17.63 0.59
N ARG A 90 4.12 16.98 1.00
CA ARG A 90 4.09 16.03 2.12
C ARG A 90 4.75 14.73 1.67
N GLN A 91 5.60 14.16 2.52
CA GLN A 91 6.37 12.95 2.22
C GLN A 91 5.67 11.70 2.75
N TYR A 92 5.73 10.63 1.97
CA TYR A 92 5.16 9.32 2.27
C TYR A 92 6.19 8.24 1.95
N ASP A 93 6.42 7.32 2.89
CA ASP A 93 7.34 6.20 2.71
C ASP A 93 6.59 5.04 2.04
N PHE A 94 7.10 4.60 0.90
CA PHE A 94 6.59 3.48 0.14
C PHE A 94 7.64 2.38 0.04
N CYS A 95 7.19 1.13 0.15
CA CYS A 95 8.00 -0.04 -0.08
C CYS A 95 7.85 -0.49 -1.53
N ARG A 96 8.91 -0.33 -2.33
CA ARG A 96 8.94 -0.72 -3.76
C ARG A 96 9.54 -2.11 -3.94
N PHE A 97 8.85 -2.97 -4.68
CA PHE A 97 9.30 -4.31 -5.02
C PHE A 97 9.87 -4.39 -6.46
N GLN A 98 10.44 -5.54 -6.80
CA GLN A 98 11.08 -5.76 -8.11
C GLN A 98 10.10 -5.77 -9.30
N ASP A 99 8.82 -6.03 -9.06
CA ASP A 99 7.75 -5.90 -10.06
C ASP A 99 7.26 -4.44 -10.20
N GLU A 100 8.01 -3.49 -9.64
CA GLU A 100 7.71 -2.06 -9.53
C GLU A 100 6.42 -1.72 -8.76
N SER A 101 5.74 -2.72 -8.19
CA SER A 101 4.64 -2.45 -7.27
C SER A 101 5.15 -1.79 -5.99
N MET A 102 4.32 -0.91 -5.45
CA MET A 102 4.63 -0.24 -4.19
C MET A 102 3.43 -0.28 -3.26
N ILE A 103 3.71 -0.32 -1.96
CA ILE A 103 2.73 -0.27 -0.88
C ILE A 103 3.21 0.73 0.17
N ASP A 104 2.30 1.44 0.81
CA ASP A 104 2.60 2.32 1.95
C ASP A 104 3.36 1.54 3.04
N SER A 105 4.58 2.00 3.38
CA SER A 105 5.51 1.27 4.25
C SER A 105 4.95 1.10 5.66
N TRP A 106 4.23 2.09 6.18
CA TRP A 106 3.63 2.03 7.52
C TRP A 106 2.45 1.08 7.56
N SER A 107 1.58 1.12 6.55
CA SER A 107 0.47 0.16 6.40
C SER A 107 0.99 -1.27 6.30
N LEU A 108 2.05 -1.50 5.53
CA LEU A 108 2.71 -2.80 5.44
C LEU A 108 3.32 -3.23 6.78
N TYR A 109 3.89 -2.30 7.54
CA TYR A 109 4.46 -2.58 8.86
C TYR A 109 3.39 -2.89 9.91
N GLU A 110 2.27 -2.16 9.93
CA GLU A 110 1.23 -2.26 10.96
C GLU A 110 0.22 -3.39 10.72
N LYS A 111 -0.14 -3.68 9.47
CA LYS A 111 -1.06 -4.79 9.14
C LYS A 111 -0.42 -6.19 9.21
N HIS A 112 0.86 -6.26 9.55
CA HIS A 112 1.64 -7.49 9.76
C HIS A 112 1.78 -7.90 11.22
#